data_AF-A0A964IJ54-F1
#
_entry.id   AF-A0A964IJ54-F1
#
_cell.length_a   1.000
_cell.length_b   1.000
_cell.length_c   1.000
_cell.angle_alpha   90.00
_cell.angle_beta   90.00
_cell.angle_gamma   90.00
#
_symmetry.space_group_name_H-M   'P 1'
#
loop_
_entity.id
_entity.type
_entity.pdbx_description
1 polymer ?
#
loop_
_entity_poly.entity_id
_entity_poly.type
_entity_poly.pdbx_seq_one_letter_code
_entity_poly.pdbx_strand_id
1 'polypeptide(L)'
;MFISHRTVNPADVENAAWHFLCVARAESPAAARQQILPVGADARVPMREVYQMFQGRATPVQVLAAAGSDPSAQFFGQLYIGLYLEATGDPAKSHEHIAIAAQDRFAGVGGYMHDVARVHIHRR
;
A
#
# COMPACT_ATOMS: atom_id res chain seq x y z
N MET A 1 5.56 -16.96 -10.45
CA MET A 1 6.78 -16.28 -10.97
C MET A 1 6.93 -14.95 -10.23
N PHE A 2 7.50 -14.96 -9.01
CA PHE A 2 7.68 -13.74 -8.17
C PHE A 2 9.15 -13.50 -7.79
N ILE A 3 10.01 -14.52 -7.90
CA ILE A 3 11.40 -14.48 -7.42
C ILE A 3 12.34 -13.73 -8.39
N SER A 4 11.99 -13.59 -9.68
CA SER A 4 12.93 -13.09 -10.70
C SER A 4 13.01 -11.56 -10.84
N HIS A 5 12.11 -10.78 -10.23
CA HIS A 5 12.14 -9.30 -10.32
C HIS A 5 13.06 -8.63 -9.28
N ARG A 6 13.65 -9.41 -8.37
CA ARG A 6 14.45 -8.90 -7.25
C ARG A 6 15.81 -8.30 -7.66
N THR A 7 16.27 -8.55 -8.89
CA THR A 7 17.56 -8.06 -9.40
C THR A 7 17.50 -6.69 -10.05
N VAL A 8 16.32 -6.11 -10.28
CA VAL A 8 16.19 -4.84 -11.04
C VAL A 8 15.76 -3.62 -10.21
N ASN A 9 15.13 -3.79 -9.04
CA ASN A 9 14.86 -2.67 -8.14
C ASN A 9 14.81 -3.09 -6.65
N PRO A 10 15.94 -3.04 -5.92
CA PRO A 10 16.02 -3.48 -4.52
C PRO A 10 15.24 -2.56 -3.55
N ALA A 11 14.76 -1.41 -3.99
CA ALA A 11 13.99 -0.45 -3.19
C ALA A 11 12.47 -0.51 -3.47
N ASP A 12 11.99 -1.55 -4.14
CA ASP A 12 10.58 -1.65 -4.51
C ASP A 12 9.68 -2.06 -3.33
N VAL A 13 9.19 -1.05 -2.61
CA VAL A 13 8.21 -1.21 -1.52
C VAL A 13 6.91 -1.82 -2.02
N GLU A 14 6.53 -1.57 -3.27
CA GLU A 14 5.26 -2.00 -3.83
C GLU A 14 5.25 -3.52 -3.98
N ASN A 15 6.34 -4.10 -4.49
CA ASN A 15 6.49 -5.56 -4.54
C ASN A 15 6.39 -6.22 -3.15
N ALA A 16 7.03 -5.64 -2.14
CA ALA A 16 6.91 -6.14 -0.76
C ALA A 16 5.49 -6.01 -0.22
N ALA A 17 4.78 -4.92 -0.52
CA ALA A 17 3.39 -4.72 -0.14
C ALA A 17 2.47 -5.74 -0.83
N TRP A 18 2.61 -5.96 -2.15
CA TRP A 18 1.81 -6.96 -2.87
C TRP A 18 2.07 -8.37 -2.36
N HIS A 19 3.34 -8.74 -2.14
CA HIS A 19 3.69 -10.02 -1.54
C HIS A 19 3.02 -10.20 -0.17
N PHE A 20 3.09 -9.18 0.69
CA PHE A 20 2.40 -9.18 1.97
C PHE A 20 0.91 -9.43 1.83
N LEU A 21 0.22 -8.71 0.93
CA LEU A 21 -1.22 -8.84 0.73
C LEU A 21 -1.61 -10.25 0.27
N CYS A 22 -0.80 -10.85 -0.62
CA CYS A 22 -0.99 -12.22 -1.06
C CYS A 22 -0.86 -13.23 0.10
N VAL A 23 0.21 -13.14 0.90
CA VAL A 23 0.42 -14.05 2.04
C VAL A 23 -0.62 -13.81 3.14
N ALA A 24 -1.01 -12.55 3.37
CA ALA A 24 -2.00 -12.22 4.39
C ALA A 24 -3.38 -12.83 4.07
N ARG A 25 -3.74 -12.85 2.79
CA ARG A 25 -4.96 -13.49 2.30
C ARG A 25 -4.87 -15.02 2.29
N ALA A 26 -3.71 -15.59 1.97
CA ALA A 26 -3.51 -17.04 1.88
C ALA A 26 -3.37 -17.71 3.25
N GLU A 27 -2.71 -17.04 4.19
CA GLU A 27 -2.35 -17.59 5.50
C GLU A 27 -2.90 -16.72 6.62
N SER A 28 -2.23 -15.60 6.92
CA SER A 28 -2.64 -14.61 7.91
C SER A 28 -1.76 -13.37 7.85
N PRO A 29 -2.22 -12.22 8.36
CA PRO A 29 -1.39 -11.02 8.48
C PRO A 29 -0.13 -11.23 9.32
N ALA A 30 -0.19 -12.10 10.33
CA ALA A 30 0.96 -12.42 11.17
C ALA A 30 2.04 -13.17 10.38
N ALA A 31 1.65 -14.17 9.57
CA ALA A 31 2.56 -14.89 8.68
C ALA A 31 3.15 -13.96 7.62
N ALA A 32 2.33 -13.08 7.02
CA ALA A 32 2.79 -12.11 6.04
C ALA A 32 3.86 -11.14 6.58
N ARG A 33 3.75 -10.73 7.86
CA ARG A 33 4.79 -9.91 8.52
C ARG A 33 6.10 -10.64 8.67
N GLN A 34 6.08 -11.92 9.03
CA GLN A 34 7.29 -12.73 9.19
C GLN A 34 8.00 -12.97 7.86
N GLN A 35 7.23 -13.06 6.78
CA GLN A 35 7.72 -13.30 5.41
C GLN A 35 7.89 -12.02 4.59
N ILE A 36 7.83 -10.84 5.22
CA ILE A 36 7.93 -9.58 4.48
C ILE A 36 9.29 -9.47 3.80
N LEU A 37 9.27 -9.12 2.51
CA LEU A 37 10.51 -9.00 1.74
C LEU A 37 11.34 -7.81 2.26
N PRO A 38 12.67 -7.98 2.39
CA PRO A 38 13.55 -6.87 2.74
C PRO A 38 13.62 -5.90 1.55
N VAL A 39 13.37 -4.61 1.82
CA VAL A 39 13.43 -3.53 0.84
C VAL A 39 14.48 -2.52 1.26
N GLY A 40 15.24 -1.99 0.30
CA GLY A 40 16.18 -0.89 0.50
C GLY A 40 15.49 0.44 0.80
N ALA A 41 16.27 1.52 0.90
CA ALA A 41 15.71 2.86 1.10
C ALA A 41 15.00 3.34 -0.18
N ASP A 42 13.68 3.44 -0.14
CA ASP A 42 12.89 4.11 -1.17
C ASP A 42 12.83 5.62 -0.89
N ALA A 43 13.24 6.43 -1.87
CA ALA A 43 13.25 7.88 -1.76
C ALA A 43 11.86 8.52 -1.96
N ARG A 44 10.90 7.75 -2.49
CA ARG A 44 9.53 8.22 -2.75
C ARG A 44 8.77 8.36 -1.44
N VAL A 45 8.09 9.47 -1.25
CA VAL A 45 7.18 9.68 -0.12
C VAL A 45 5.78 9.18 -0.50
N PRO A 46 5.06 8.42 0.37
CA PRO A 46 5.40 7.97 1.73
C PRO A 46 5.84 6.49 1.78
N MET A 47 6.62 6.01 0.80
CA MET A 47 6.90 4.57 0.63
C MET A 47 7.66 3.98 1.82
N ARG A 48 8.53 4.75 2.45
CA ARG A 48 9.23 4.33 3.66
C ARG A 48 8.27 4.04 4.81
N GLU A 49 7.30 4.92 5.05
CA GLU A 49 6.30 4.78 6.10
C GLU A 49 5.31 3.66 5.77
N VAL A 50 4.94 3.50 4.49
CA VAL A 50 4.14 2.37 4.01
C VAL A 50 4.84 1.06 4.34
N TYR A 51 6.13 0.94 4.01
CA TYR A 51 6.91 -0.26 4.32
C TYR A 51 6.95 -0.54 5.83
N GLN A 52 7.20 0.49 6.65
CA GLN A 52 7.19 0.37 8.11
C GLN A 52 5.81 -0.05 8.65
N MET A 53 4.72 0.42 8.03
CA MET A 53 3.36 0.02 8.41
C MET A 53 3.13 -1.47 8.15
N PHE A 54 3.56 -1.98 6.99
CA PHE A 54 3.50 -3.42 6.70
C PHE A 54 4.38 -4.26 7.63
N GLN A 55 5.49 -3.71 8.13
CA GLN A 55 6.31 -4.31 9.19
C GLN A 55 5.67 -4.25 10.59
N GLY A 56 4.58 -3.50 10.77
CA GLY A 56 3.97 -3.23 12.08
C GLY A 56 4.73 -2.21 12.94
N ARG A 57 5.59 -1.38 12.31
CA ARG A 57 6.40 -0.34 12.97
C ARG A 57 5.88 1.09 12.77
N ALA A 58 4.91 1.28 11.88
CA ALA A 58 4.24 2.54 11.66
C ALA A 58 2.71 2.36 11.59
N THR A 59 1.99 3.46 11.77
CA THR A 59 0.53 3.53 11.74
C THR A 59 0.03 4.24 10.48
N PRO A 60 -1.22 4.01 10.06
CA PRO A 60 -1.84 4.77 8.96
C PRO A 60 -1.73 6.29 9.12
N VAL A 61 -1.84 6.79 10.36
CA VAL A 61 -1.70 8.23 10.67
C VAL A 61 -0.30 8.74 10.33
N GLN A 62 0.75 7.97 10.62
CA GLN A 62 2.12 8.36 10.29
C GLN A 62 2.37 8.36 8.78
N VAL A 63 1.77 7.41 8.05
CA VAL A 63 1.83 7.37 6.58
C VAL A 63 1.19 8.64 5.98
N LEU A 64 0.00 9.03 6.47
CA LEU A 64 -0.67 10.25 6.02
C LEU A 64 0.08 11.52 6.42
N ALA A 65 0.66 11.55 7.62
CA ALA A 65 1.47 12.67 8.07
C ALA A 65 2.71 12.86 7.19
N ALA A 66 3.38 11.77 6.79
CA ALA A 66 4.52 11.82 5.89
C ALA A 66 4.12 12.28 4.48
N ALA A 67 2.93 11.89 4.00
CA ALA A 67 2.42 12.33 2.70
C ALA A 67 2.19 13.85 2.63
N GLY A 68 1.90 14.50 3.76
CA GLY A 68 1.73 15.95 3.84
C GLY A 68 0.66 16.46 2.87
N SER A 69 0.99 17.50 2.09
CA SER A 69 0.12 18.10 1.08
C SER A 69 0.43 17.67 -0.35
N ASP A 70 1.38 16.76 -0.57
CA ASP A 70 1.74 16.30 -1.92
C ASP A 70 0.65 15.37 -2.48
N PRO A 71 0.03 15.69 -3.63
CA PRO A 71 -1.09 14.90 -4.15
C PRO A 71 -0.71 13.45 -4.49
N SER A 72 0.50 13.21 -5.00
CA SER A 72 0.97 11.86 -5.33
C SER A 72 1.19 11.05 -4.05
N ALA A 73 1.86 11.63 -3.06
CA ALA A 73 2.10 10.99 -1.78
C ALA A 73 0.79 10.70 -1.04
N GLN A 74 -0.18 11.62 -1.08
CA GLN A 74 -1.51 11.40 -0.53
C GLN A 74 -2.23 10.25 -1.21
N PHE A 75 -2.20 10.19 -2.54
CA PHE A 75 -2.80 9.10 -3.30
C PHE A 75 -2.23 7.74 -2.88
N PHE A 76 -0.91 7.58 -2.92
CA PHE A 76 -0.27 6.31 -2.56
C PHE A 76 -0.44 5.97 -1.08
N GLY A 77 -0.39 6.97 -0.19
CA GLY A 77 -0.68 6.78 1.23
C GLY A 77 -2.09 6.22 1.46
N GLN A 78 -3.10 6.85 0.87
CA GLN A 78 -4.50 6.40 0.98
C GLN A 78 -4.69 4.99 0.41
N LEU A 79 -4.12 4.72 -0.76
CA LEU A 79 -4.22 3.41 -1.41
C LEU A 79 -3.63 2.29 -0.54
N TYR A 80 -2.38 2.44 -0.09
CA TYR A 80 -1.71 1.39 0.67
C TYR A 80 -2.25 1.22 2.09
N ILE A 81 -2.75 2.29 2.72
CA ILE A 81 -3.50 2.18 3.98
C ILE A 81 -4.77 1.35 3.77
N GLY A 82 -5.53 1.65 2.72
CA GLY A 82 -6.76 0.93 2.41
C GLY A 82 -6.54 -0.57 2.21
N LEU A 83 -5.50 -0.94 1.45
CA LEU A 83 -5.13 -2.34 1.23
C LEU A 83 -4.63 -3.02 2.52
N TYR A 84 -3.84 -2.32 3.32
CA TYR A 84 -3.35 -2.84 4.60
C TYR A 84 -4.50 -3.13 5.58
N LEU A 85 -5.45 -2.20 5.71
CA LEU A 85 -6.61 -2.37 6.60
C LEU A 85 -7.52 -3.50 6.15
N GLU A 86 -7.67 -3.68 4.82
CA GLU A 86 -8.41 -4.82 4.27
C GLU A 86 -7.77 -6.14 4.69
N ALA A 87 -6.46 -6.26 4.52
CA ALA A 87 -5.71 -7.46 4.88
C ALA A 87 -5.66 -7.70 6.39
N THR A 88 -5.68 -6.64 7.21
CA THR A 88 -5.51 -6.75 8.68
C THR A 88 -6.80 -6.79 9.48
N GLY A 89 -7.97 -6.72 8.82
CA GLY A 89 -9.26 -7.01 9.43
C GLY A 89 -10.14 -5.80 9.74
N ASP A 90 -9.89 -4.64 9.13
CA ASP A 90 -10.77 -3.46 9.21
C ASP A 90 -11.29 -3.07 7.82
N PRO A 91 -12.21 -3.87 7.22
CA PRO A 91 -12.70 -3.65 5.87
C PRO A 91 -13.53 -2.37 5.72
N ALA A 92 -14.14 -1.88 6.80
CA ALA A 92 -14.91 -0.63 6.79
C ALA A 92 -13.98 0.57 6.57
N LYS A 93 -12.92 0.69 7.38
CA LYS A 93 -11.93 1.76 7.19
C LYS A 93 -11.14 1.59 5.89
N SER A 94 -10.86 0.35 5.49
CA SER A 94 -10.28 0.09 4.17
C SER A 94 -11.10 0.76 3.06
N HIS A 95 -12.41 0.55 3.06
CA HIS A 95 -13.30 1.14 2.07
C HIS A 95 -13.23 2.67 2.06
N GLU A 96 -13.22 3.32 3.22
CA GLU A 96 -13.06 4.78 3.31
C GLU A 96 -11.77 5.27 2.65
N HIS A 97 -10.64 4.63 2.94
CA HIS A 97 -9.34 5.00 2.39
C HIS A 97 -9.25 4.75 0.87
N ILE A 98 -9.76 3.62 0.39
CA ILE A 98 -9.82 3.32 -1.05
C ILE A 98 -10.77 4.27 -1.76
N ALA A 99 -11.91 4.63 -1.16
CA ALA A 99 -12.83 5.64 -1.67
C ALA A 99 -12.18 7.00 -1.86
N ILE A 100 -11.33 7.41 -0.91
CA ILE A 100 -10.53 8.63 -1.05
C ILE A 100 -9.53 8.50 -2.20
N ALA A 101 -8.80 7.39 -2.29
CA ALA A 101 -7.81 7.15 -3.34
C ALA A 101 -8.44 7.13 -4.76
N ALA A 102 -9.71 6.74 -4.89
CA ALA A 102 -10.42 6.68 -6.17
C ALA A 102 -11.04 8.02 -6.63
N GLN A 103 -10.93 9.09 -5.84
CA GLN A 103 -11.47 10.40 -6.21
C GLN A 103 -10.78 10.98 -7.46
N ASP A 104 -11.54 11.67 -8.31
CA ASP A 104 -11.04 12.22 -9.59
C ASP A 104 -9.85 13.17 -9.43
N ARG A 105 -9.72 13.83 -8.28
CA ARG A 105 -8.56 14.68 -7.95
C ARG A 105 -7.21 13.94 -8.04
N PHE A 106 -7.22 12.62 -7.91
CA PHE A 106 -6.02 11.79 -8.00
C PHE A 106 -5.80 11.18 -9.38
N ALA A 107 -6.71 11.35 -10.35
CA ALA A 107 -6.58 10.75 -11.69
C ALA A 107 -5.27 11.17 -12.40
N GLY A 108 -4.85 12.43 -12.23
CA GLY A 108 -3.61 12.95 -12.83
C GLY A 108 -2.31 12.47 -12.18
N VAL A 109 -2.36 11.89 -10.96
CA VAL A 109 -1.17 11.46 -10.21
C VAL A 109 -1.12 9.94 -9.98
N GLY A 110 -2.27 9.28 -9.86
CA GLY A 110 -2.35 7.85 -9.60
C GLY A 110 -2.22 6.98 -10.84
N GLY A 111 -2.46 7.53 -12.04
CA GLY A 111 -2.34 6.80 -13.30
C GLY A 111 -3.08 5.46 -13.27
N TYR A 112 -2.41 4.38 -13.66
CA TYR A 112 -2.99 3.03 -13.61
C TYR A 112 -3.46 2.60 -12.21
N MET A 113 -2.78 3.03 -11.15
CA MET A 113 -3.16 2.69 -9.78
C MET A 113 -4.46 3.38 -9.35
N HIS A 114 -4.81 4.52 -9.96
CA HIS A 114 -6.10 5.17 -9.74
C HIS A 114 -7.25 4.32 -10.28
N ASP A 115 -7.08 3.74 -11.48
CA ASP A 115 -8.05 2.81 -12.04
C ASP A 115 -8.20 1.55 -11.16
N VAL A 116 -7.10 1.04 -10.60
CA VAL A 116 -7.15 -0.06 -9.62
C VAL A 116 -8.00 0.33 -8.41
N ALA A 117 -7.79 1.52 -7.84
CA ALA A 117 -8.60 2.00 -6.72
C ALA A 117 -10.10 2.09 -7.08
N ARG A 118 -10.43 2.61 -8.27
CA ARG A 118 -11.81 2.69 -8.76
C ARG A 118 -12.45 1.30 -8.93
N VAL A 119 -11.73 0.34 -9.52
CA VAL A 119 -12.22 -1.04 -9.67
C VAL A 119 -12.43 -1.70 -8.31
N HIS A 120 -11.57 -1.43 -7.33
CA HIS A 120 -11.68 -2.00 -5.98
C HIS A 120 -12.97 -1.58 -5.27
N ILE A 121 -13.48 -0.37 -5.55
CA ILE A 121 -14.78 0.10 -5.05
C ILE A 121 -15.94 -0.56 -5.78
N HIS A 122 -15.83 -0.78 -7.09
CA HIS A 122 -16.92 -1.31 -7.91
C HIS A 122 -17.10 -2.85 -7.81
N ARG A 123 -16.17 -3.56 -7.17
CA ARG A 123 -16.19 -5.03 -7.07
C ARG A 123 -16.70 -5.59 -5.73
N ARG A 124 -17.40 -4.79 -4.91
CA ARG A 124 -18.03 -5.25 -3.67
C ARG A 124 -19.54 -5.30 -3.77
#